data_AF-A0A971UQ81-F1
#
_entry.id   AF-A0A971UQ81-F1
#
_cell.length_a   1.000
_cell.length_b   1.000
_cell.length_c   1.000
_cell.angle_alpha   90.00
_cell.angle_beta   90.00
_cell.angle_gamma   90.00
#
_symmetry.space_group_name_H-M   'P 1'
#
loop_
_entity.id
_entity.type
_entity.pdbx_description
1 polymer ?
#
loop_
_entity_poly.entity_id
_entity_poly.type
_entity_poly.pdbx_seq_one_letter_code
_entity_poly.pdbx_strand_id
1 'polypeptide(L)'
;MNGKRAWIVLVAAAALVLCGPGCRWKPGSPTGEAPPAGAGTGSSESGASAAANPSAAAATDNEAASSQGATGGRPTASPDEVARQVAELEAAMADRTKAPPRGPTATGGTRQTPSPVAPAAGEARREAGEVSLTAVRPVAAETGAAKDGSSATAVAPTATPAEAVTLQTLIERYEAMAAKRPADVEVARTLRLLYFAAGQDEKSLEAIPGLPPAEQKLWRDLVWTMMVARDRTPGTDRATHAGEVLDAMEEVRSDLLSEAPLALGEVRFCNDIQGFGVYTPPTANRFVPGQSLLLYTEVRRFTSRREGDGLHHVRLAQRLSLENEQGTVVWRHSFENIDDTCRTPRQDFFLRTTLPLPTNLAAGRYALKVAVEDTVTSRSAGARLELEIVGSR
;
A
#
# COMPACT_ATOMS: atom_id res chain seq x y z
N MET A 1 -14.43 -7.46 9.95
CA MET A 1 -14.38 -6.25 9.09
C MET A 1 -15.11 -5.13 9.80
N ASN A 2 -14.41 -4.17 10.42
CA ASN A 2 -14.93 -2.83 10.81
C ASN A 2 -13.85 -2.00 11.56
N GLY A 3 -12.62 -2.00 11.05
CA GLY A 3 -11.54 -1.11 11.53
C GLY A 3 -11.19 0.03 10.56
N LYS A 4 -11.76 0.02 9.35
CA LYS A 4 -11.38 0.95 8.26
C LYS A 4 -12.20 2.24 8.21
N ARG A 5 -13.32 2.33 8.95
CA ARG A 5 -14.21 3.50 8.91
C ARG A 5 -13.87 4.58 9.94
N ALA A 6 -13.19 4.24 11.03
CA ALA A 6 -12.80 5.21 12.06
C ALA A 6 -11.65 6.15 11.61
N TRP A 7 -10.73 5.66 10.76
CA TRP A 7 -9.57 6.42 10.29
C TRP A 7 -9.92 7.53 9.28
N ILE A 8 -10.96 7.33 8.46
CA ILE A 8 -11.32 8.28 7.39
C ILE A 8 -12.05 9.52 7.94
N VAL A 9 -12.78 9.37 9.04
CA VAL A 9 -13.60 10.47 9.60
C VAL A 9 -12.75 11.49 10.35
N LEU A 10 -11.67 11.06 11.04
CA LEU A 10 -10.82 11.96 11.82
C LEU A 10 -9.93 12.84 10.94
N VAL A 11 -9.44 12.31 9.81
CA VAL A 11 -8.66 13.09 8.82
C VAL A 11 -9.55 14.05 8.02
N ALA A 12 -10.81 13.68 7.76
CA ALA A 12 -11.75 14.53 7.01
C ALA A 12 -12.22 15.75 7.82
N ALA A 13 -12.29 15.67 9.16
CA ALA A 13 -12.70 16.79 10.01
C ALA A 13 -11.63 17.91 10.09
N ALA A 14 -10.34 17.56 10.00
CA ALA A 14 -9.25 18.53 10.02
C ALA A 14 -9.09 19.29 8.67
N ALA A 15 -9.49 18.69 7.55
CA ALA A 15 -9.39 19.33 6.22
C ALA A 15 -10.48 20.38 5.94
N LEU A 16 -11.55 20.42 6.74
CA LEU A 16 -12.72 21.29 6.50
C LEU A 16 -12.60 22.70 7.11
N VAL A 17 -11.51 23.01 7.81
CA VAL A 17 -11.28 24.32 8.46
C VAL A 17 -10.33 25.25 7.66
N LEU A 18 -9.72 24.77 6.58
CA LEU A 18 -8.65 25.50 5.86
C LEU A 18 -9.03 26.18 4.52
N CYS A 19 -10.32 26.40 4.23
CA CYS A 19 -10.74 27.15 3.03
C CYS A 19 -11.54 28.41 3.37
N GLY A 20 -10.85 29.55 3.47
CA GLY A 20 -11.49 30.87 3.50
C GLY A 20 -12.11 31.25 2.14
N PRO A 21 -13.24 32.00 2.11
CA PRO A 21 -13.94 32.31 0.88
C PRO A 21 -13.32 33.55 0.22
N GLY A 22 -12.49 33.38 -0.80
CA GLY A 22 -11.99 34.54 -1.52
C GLY A 22 -10.88 34.29 -2.52
N CYS A 23 -11.13 33.51 -3.58
CA CYS A 23 -10.36 33.58 -4.82
C CYS A 23 -11.22 33.12 -5.99
N ARG A 24 -11.86 34.05 -6.69
CA ARG A 24 -12.47 33.81 -8.01
C ARG A 24 -11.36 33.73 -9.05
N TRP A 25 -11.04 32.52 -9.50
CA TRP A 25 -10.13 32.29 -10.61
C TRP A 25 -10.89 32.43 -11.94
N LYS A 26 -10.42 33.31 -12.83
CA LYS A 26 -10.82 33.35 -14.26
C LYS A 26 -9.70 32.68 -15.07
N PRO A 27 -10.01 31.77 -16.01
CA PRO A 27 -8.99 31.19 -16.87
C PRO A 27 -8.60 32.18 -17.98
N GLY A 28 -7.32 32.56 -18.01
CA GLY A 28 -6.69 33.28 -19.13
C GLY A 28 -6.07 32.29 -20.11
N SER A 29 -6.37 32.45 -21.39
CA SER A 29 -5.81 31.72 -22.53
C SER A 29 -4.33 32.02 -22.76
N PRO A 30 -3.50 31.07 -23.23
CA PRO A 30 -2.09 31.32 -23.53
C PRO A 30 -1.92 31.90 -24.94
N THR A 31 -1.45 33.14 -25.04
CA THR A 31 -0.80 33.67 -26.24
C THR A 31 0.71 33.54 -26.04
N GLY A 32 1.32 32.62 -26.78
CA GLY A 32 2.77 32.49 -26.88
C GLY A 32 3.32 33.47 -27.90
N GLU A 33 4.38 34.18 -27.51
CA GLU A 33 5.19 35.01 -28.42
C GLU A 33 6.66 34.71 -28.10
N ALA A 34 7.38 34.23 -29.12
CA ALA A 34 8.80 33.89 -29.06
C ALA A 34 9.64 35.00 -29.70
N PRO A 35 10.87 35.24 -29.23
CA PRO A 35 11.92 35.87 -30.03
C PRO A 35 13.17 34.98 -30.20
N PRO A 36 14.09 35.36 -31.11
CA PRO A 36 14.66 34.40 -32.07
C PRO A 36 16.08 33.90 -31.77
N ALA A 37 16.46 32.93 -32.62
CA ALA A 37 17.73 32.23 -32.69
C ALA A 37 18.96 33.12 -32.98
N GLY A 38 20.09 32.75 -32.36
CA GLY A 38 21.44 33.15 -32.74
C GLY A 38 22.35 31.92 -32.77
N ALA A 39 23.09 31.77 -33.87
CA ALA A 39 23.77 30.57 -34.33
C ALA A 39 25.22 30.44 -33.83
N GLY A 40 25.77 29.22 -33.96
CA GLY A 40 27.19 28.89 -33.88
C GLY A 40 27.41 27.42 -33.49
N THR A 41 27.33 26.46 -34.43
CA THR A 41 28.48 25.83 -35.13
C THR A 41 29.54 25.26 -34.17
N GLY A 42 29.87 23.97 -34.16
CA GLY A 42 29.46 22.84 -34.99
C GLY A 42 30.28 21.59 -34.65
N SER A 43 29.90 20.49 -35.31
CA SER A 43 30.72 19.32 -35.69
C SER A 43 31.16 18.38 -34.55
N SER A 44 31.04 17.06 -34.64
CA SER A 44 30.71 16.16 -35.76
C SER A 44 30.64 14.71 -35.25
N GLU A 45 29.71 13.94 -35.84
CA GLU A 45 29.83 12.52 -36.25
C GLU A 45 30.00 11.43 -35.17
N SER A 46 29.38 10.24 -35.20
CA SER A 46 28.61 9.42 -36.17
C SER A 46 28.00 8.24 -35.35
N GLY A 47 26.99 7.45 -35.72
CA GLY A 47 26.09 7.28 -36.86
C GLY A 47 24.93 6.34 -36.42
N ALA A 48 23.68 6.64 -36.80
CA ALA A 48 22.85 5.94 -37.81
C ALA A 48 22.40 4.51 -37.42
N SER A 49 21.14 4.08 -37.55
CA SER A 49 20.12 4.43 -38.56
C SER A 49 18.69 4.17 -38.07
N ALA A 50 17.79 5.06 -38.46
CA ALA A 50 16.34 4.87 -38.54
C ALA A 50 15.95 4.33 -39.93
N ALA A 51 14.70 3.88 -40.09
CA ALA A 51 13.95 4.01 -41.34
C ALA A 51 12.43 4.10 -41.05
N ALA A 52 11.83 5.21 -41.50
CA ALA A 52 10.40 5.43 -41.72
C ALA A 52 10.00 4.82 -43.11
N ASN A 53 8.77 4.77 -43.65
CA ASN A 53 7.50 5.53 -43.61
C ASN A 53 6.54 4.79 -44.61
N PRO A 54 5.42 5.33 -45.16
CA PRO A 54 4.24 6.03 -44.61
C PRO A 54 2.88 5.49 -45.20
N SER A 55 1.72 6.02 -44.76
CA SER A 55 0.58 6.41 -45.64
C SER A 55 -0.55 7.08 -44.83
N ALA A 56 -1.33 7.94 -45.50
CA ALA A 56 -2.22 8.98 -44.96
C ALA A 56 -3.70 8.85 -45.41
N ALA A 57 -4.54 9.75 -44.83
CA ALA A 57 -5.89 10.23 -45.24
C ALA A 57 -7.11 9.33 -44.84
N ALA A 58 -8.28 9.83 -44.41
CA ALA A 58 -8.88 11.15 -44.19
C ALA A 58 -10.18 11.05 -43.31
N ALA A 59 -10.62 12.18 -42.73
CA ALA A 59 -12.02 12.67 -42.47
C ALA A 59 -13.05 11.75 -41.73
N THR A 60 -13.99 12.15 -40.86
CA THR A 60 -14.66 13.43 -40.51
C THR A 60 -15.58 13.20 -39.26
N ASP A 61 -16.01 14.30 -38.63
CA ASP A 61 -17.28 14.53 -37.89
C ASP A 61 -17.52 14.02 -36.44
N ASN A 62 -17.18 14.91 -35.50
CA ASN A 62 -18.06 15.62 -34.54
C ASN A 62 -19.45 15.05 -34.16
N GLU A 63 -19.66 14.70 -32.89
CA GLU A 63 -20.94 14.95 -32.21
C GLU A 63 -20.77 15.16 -30.70
N ALA A 64 -21.47 16.18 -30.20
CA ALA A 64 -21.29 16.80 -28.90
C ALA A 64 -22.09 16.11 -27.79
N ALA A 65 -21.40 15.79 -26.69
CA ALA A 65 -22.02 15.39 -25.43
C ALA A 65 -22.49 16.63 -24.65
N SER A 66 -23.80 16.72 -24.40
CA SER A 66 -24.40 17.68 -23.45
C SER A 66 -24.49 17.04 -22.07
N SER A 67 -23.69 17.49 -21.11
CA SER A 67 -23.89 17.17 -19.68
C SER A 67 -24.37 18.42 -18.94
N GLN A 68 -25.64 18.39 -18.55
CA GLN A 68 -26.25 19.39 -17.67
C GLN A 68 -25.73 19.19 -16.25
N GLY A 69 -25.31 20.30 -15.62
CA GLY A 69 -24.88 20.35 -14.25
C GLY A 69 -26.03 20.16 -13.26
N ALA A 70 -25.76 19.40 -12.20
CA ALA A 70 -26.56 19.37 -10.98
C ALA A 70 -25.62 19.64 -9.79
N THR A 71 -25.67 20.86 -9.28
CA THR A 71 -25.09 21.27 -8.00
C THR A 71 -25.92 20.69 -6.86
N GLY A 72 -25.44 19.62 -6.24
CA GLY A 72 -26.01 19.05 -5.00
C GLY A 72 -25.06 19.29 -3.82
N GLY A 73 -25.43 20.21 -2.94
CA GLY A 73 -24.73 20.42 -1.66
C GLY A 73 -24.86 19.19 -0.75
N ARG A 74 -23.76 18.79 -0.11
CA ARG A 74 -23.69 17.63 0.78
C ARG A 74 -24.18 18.04 2.19
N PRO A 75 -24.96 17.21 2.91
CA PRO A 75 -25.42 17.55 4.25
C PRO A 75 -24.26 17.45 5.25
N THR A 76 -24.06 18.50 6.04
CA THR A 76 -23.17 18.52 7.21
C THR A 76 -23.89 17.90 8.40
N ALA A 77 -23.29 16.88 9.03
CA ALA A 77 -23.82 16.27 10.25
C ALA A 77 -23.84 17.29 11.40
N SER A 78 -24.85 17.21 12.25
CA SER A 78 -25.01 18.15 13.37
C SER A 78 -23.99 17.86 14.49
N PRO A 79 -23.58 18.88 15.28
CA PRO A 79 -22.62 18.71 16.38
C PRO A 79 -23.01 17.61 17.39
N ASP A 80 -24.30 17.42 17.63
CA ASP A 80 -24.83 16.39 18.54
C ASP A 80 -24.58 14.96 18.03
N GLU A 81 -24.55 14.79 16.70
CA GLU A 81 -24.33 13.52 16.05
C GLU A 81 -22.85 13.11 16.12
N VAL A 82 -21.95 14.09 16.03
CA VAL A 82 -20.51 13.92 16.20
C VAL A 82 -20.16 13.59 17.66
N ALA A 83 -20.77 14.31 18.62
CA ALA A 83 -20.57 14.04 20.05
C ALA A 83 -21.02 12.63 20.45
N ARG A 84 -22.14 12.14 19.88
CA ARG A 84 -22.63 10.77 20.10
C ARG A 84 -21.65 9.71 19.60
N GLN A 85 -21.08 9.92 18.40
CA GLN A 85 -20.14 8.99 17.79
C GLN A 85 -18.81 8.91 18.57
N VAL A 86 -18.34 10.04 19.12
CA VAL A 86 -17.15 10.08 19.99
C VAL A 86 -17.39 9.32 21.29
N ALA A 87 -18.53 9.53 21.95
CA ALA A 87 -18.88 8.82 23.19
C ALA A 87 -19.00 7.29 22.98
N GLU A 88 -19.52 6.86 21.84
CA GLU A 88 -19.65 5.43 21.50
C GLU A 88 -18.28 4.76 21.23
N LEU A 89 -17.34 5.51 20.63
CA LEU A 89 -15.95 5.08 20.45
C LEU A 89 -15.18 4.98 21.77
N GLU A 90 -15.36 5.94 22.69
CA GLU A 90 -14.74 5.90 24.02
C GLU A 90 -15.23 4.72 24.86
N ALA A 91 -16.54 4.42 24.80
CA ALA A 91 -17.12 3.25 25.46
C ALA A 91 -16.57 1.93 24.89
N ALA A 92 -16.40 1.84 23.57
CA ALA A 92 -15.83 0.66 22.92
C ALA A 92 -14.34 0.44 23.23
N MET A 93 -13.59 1.52 23.51
CA MET A 93 -12.18 1.44 23.92
C MET A 93 -12.01 1.05 25.39
N ALA A 94 -12.93 1.46 26.27
CA ALA A 94 -12.92 1.11 27.69
C ALA A 94 -13.28 -0.36 27.99
N ASP A 95 -14.04 -1.03 27.11
CA ASP A 95 -14.41 -2.44 27.28
C ASP A 95 -13.25 -3.40 26.93
N ARG A 96 -12.29 -2.96 26.11
CA ARG A 96 -11.11 -3.76 25.72
C ARG A 96 -10.03 -3.88 26.78
N THR A 97 -9.99 -2.96 27.76
CA THR A 97 -8.99 -2.97 28.85
C THR A 97 -9.37 -3.88 30.02
N LYS A 98 -10.51 -4.58 29.96
CA LYS A 98 -10.99 -5.49 31.02
C LYS A 98 -10.89 -6.99 30.69
N ALA A 99 -10.38 -7.35 29.51
CA ALA A 99 -10.18 -8.76 29.14
C ALA A 99 -8.82 -9.28 29.64
N PRO A 100 -8.76 -10.45 30.33
CA PRO A 100 -7.49 -11.01 30.78
C PRO A 100 -6.65 -11.52 29.58
N PRO A 101 -5.31 -11.53 29.68
CA PRO A 101 -4.45 -11.99 28.60
C PRO A 101 -4.67 -13.49 28.36
N ARG A 102 -4.98 -13.87 27.11
CA ARG A 102 -4.92 -15.27 26.69
C ARG A 102 -3.45 -15.65 26.56
N GLY A 103 -2.96 -16.45 27.49
CA GLY A 103 -1.65 -17.11 27.39
C GLY A 103 -1.61 -18.10 26.22
N PRO A 104 -0.40 -18.49 25.75
CA PRO A 104 -0.26 -19.39 24.62
C PRO A 104 -0.57 -20.83 25.07
N THR A 105 -1.68 -21.39 24.59
CA THR A 105 -1.91 -22.84 24.66
C THR A 105 -1.03 -23.52 23.61
N ALA A 106 0.08 -24.08 24.07
CA ALA A 106 0.75 -25.16 23.39
C ALA A 106 -0.16 -26.40 23.46
N THR A 107 -0.49 -27.00 22.33
CA THR A 107 -1.01 -28.36 22.29
C THR A 107 -0.39 -29.07 21.10
N GLY A 108 0.61 -29.89 21.41
CA GLY A 108 1.06 -30.95 20.52
C GLY A 108 -0.08 -31.93 20.28
N GLY A 109 -0.35 -32.22 19.01
CA GLY A 109 -1.37 -33.14 18.57
C GLY A 109 -0.77 -34.12 17.57
N THR A 110 -0.64 -35.35 18.04
CA THR A 110 0.00 -36.49 17.40
C THR A 110 -0.72 -36.94 16.13
N ARG A 111 0.10 -37.41 15.19
CA ARG A 111 -0.18 -38.17 13.96
C ARG A 111 -1.38 -39.14 14.07
N GLN A 112 -2.39 -38.97 13.22
CA GLN A 112 -3.31 -40.05 12.83
C GLN A 112 -3.48 -40.09 11.30
N THR A 113 -3.36 -41.30 10.78
CA THR A 113 -3.42 -41.75 9.39
C THR A 113 -4.84 -41.72 8.80
N PRO A 114 -5.05 -41.46 7.50
CA PRO A 114 -6.36 -41.59 6.86
C PRO A 114 -6.47 -42.82 5.94
N SER A 115 -7.68 -43.42 5.87
CA SER A 115 -8.33 -44.02 4.67
C SER A 115 -9.55 -44.89 5.05
N PRO A 116 -10.46 -45.25 4.12
CA PRO A 116 -11.21 -44.38 3.19
C PRO A 116 -12.69 -44.81 3.01
N VAL A 117 -13.62 -43.91 2.64
CA VAL A 117 -14.84 -44.28 1.86
C VAL A 117 -15.29 -43.08 1.01
N ALA A 118 -15.56 -43.34 -0.26
CA ALA A 118 -16.20 -42.46 -1.26
C ALA A 118 -17.52 -43.13 -1.74
N PRO A 119 -18.28 -42.58 -2.70
CA PRO A 119 -18.87 -41.23 -2.79
C PRO A 119 -20.41 -41.30 -3.02
N ALA A 120 -21.09 -40.16 -3.00
CA ALA A 120 -22.41 -40.01 -3.62
C ALA A 120 -22.50 -38.68 -4.37
N ALA A 121 -22.94 -38.78 -5.63
CA ALA A 121 -23.12 -37.71 -6.60
C ALA A 121 -24.41 -36.91 -6.34
N GLY A 122 -24.46 -35.69 -6.86
CA GLY A 122 -25.66 -34.88 -6.96
C GLY A 122 -25.38 -33.45 -7.45
N GLU A 123 -25.53 -33.22 -8.74
CA GLU A 123 -25.44 -31.91 -9.41
C GLU A 123 -26.53 -30.94 -8.93
N ALA A 124 -26.18 -29.65 -8.77
CA ALA A 124 -27.10 -28.54 -9.05
C ALA A 124 -26.35 -27.20 -9.20
N ARG A 125 -26.33 -26.72 -10.44
CA ARG A 125 -26.09 -25.35 -10.92
C ARG A 125 -27.06 -24.34 -10.30
N ARG A 126 -26.58 -23.19 -9.76
CA ARG A 126 -27.20 -21.82 -9.74
C ARG A 126 -26.10 -20.79 -9.41
N GLU A 127 -25.67 -19.94 -10.36
CA GLU A 127 -26.17 -18.60 -10.71
C GLU A 127 -26.03 -17.49 -9.63
N ALA A 128 -25.43 -16.38 -10.07
CA ALA A 128 -25.08 -15.19 -9.32
C ALA A 128 -26.33 -14.41 -8.87
N GLY A 129 -26.27 -13.86 -7.65
CA GLY A 129 -27.33 -13.04 -7.06
C GLY A 129 -26.77 -11.72 -6.54
N GLU A 130 -27.10 -10.66 -7.28
CA GLU A 130 -26.92 -9.25 -7.00
C GLU A 130 -27.69 -8.82 -5.73
N VAL A 131 -27.06 -8.06 -4.84
CA VAL A 131 -27.69 -7.59 -3.60
C VAL A 131 -28.30 -6.20 -3.83
N SER A 132 -29.62 -6.18 -4.01
CA SER A 132 -30.45 -4.98 -4.12
C SER A 132 -30.89 -4.49 -2.73
N LEU A 133 -30.77 -3.18 -2.51
CA LEU A 133 -31.10 -2.48 -1.26
C LEU A 133 -32.61 -2.18 -1.22
N THR A 134 -33.34 -2.78 -0.27
CA THR A 134 -34.76 -2.51 -0.06
C THR A 134 -34.97 -1.21 0.71
N ALA A 135 -35.71 -0.29 0.11
CA ALA A 135 -36.21 0.94 0.72
C ALA A 135 -37.40 0.66 1.65
N VAL A 136 -37.40 1.25 2.85
CA VAL A 136 -38.53 1.23 3.79
C VAL A 136 -39.41 2.47 3.54
N ARG A 137 -40.72 2.24 3.32
CA ARG A 137 -41.77 3.25 3.10
C ARG A 137 -42.15 3.99 4.40
N PRO A 138 -42.66 5.23 4.33
CA PRO A 138 -43.12 5.99 5.49
C PRO A 138 -44.56 5.62 5.88
N VAL A 139 -44.86 5.66 7.19
CA VAL A 139 -46.22 5.56 7.75
C VAL A 139 -46.76 6.96 8.02
N ALA A 140 -48.01 7.16 7.58
CA ALA A 140 -48.77 8.39 7.65
C ALA A 140 -49.27 8.73 9.06
N ALA A 141 -49.53 10.01 9.27
CA ALA A 141 -50.11 10.61 10.46
C ALA A 141 -51.61 10.33 10.59
N GLU A 142 -52.07 10.10 11.82
CA GLU A 142 -53.46 10.32 12.20
C GLU A 142 -53.55 11.18 13.46
N THR A 143 -54.33 12.24 13.33
CA THR A 143 -54.82 13.16 14.36
C THR A 143 -55.95 12.53 15.17
N GLY A 144 -55.93 12.73 16.49
CA GLY A 144 -57.08 12.52 17.38
C GLY A 144 -56.89 13.27 18.70
N ALA A 145 -57.74 14.26 18.95
CA ALA A 145 -57.74 15.08 20.16
C ALA A 145 -58.81 14.62 21.16
N ALA A 146 -58.50 14.56 22.45
CA ALA A 146 -59.44 14.82 23.56
C ALA A 146 -58.68 15.13 24.85
N LYS A 147 -59.22 16.08 25.63
CA LYS A 147 -58.67 16.73 26.83
C LYS A 147 -58.85 15.88 28.09
N ASP A 148 -57.92 16.00 29.04
CA ASP A 148 -58.26 16.44 30.41
C ASP A 148 -57.00 16.83 31.20
N GLY A 149 -57.16 17.81 32.08
CA GLY A 149 -56.07 18.62 32.64
C GLY A 149 -55.29 17.98 33.78
N SER A 150 -54.03 18.39 33.89
CA SER A 150 -53.43 18.70 35.19
C SER A 150 -52.21 19.59 34.97
N SER A 151 -52.14 20.64 35.79
CA SER A 151 -51.16 21.71 35.69
C SER A 151 -49.75 21.22 36.00
N ALA A 152 -48.80 21.90 35.39
CA ALA A 152 -47.37 21.63 35.41
C ALA A 152 -46.75 21.56 36.81
N THR A 153 -45.71 20.74 36.94
CA THR A 153 -44.38 21.26 37.29
C THR A 153 -43.35 20.48 36.49
N ALA A 154 -42.94 21.04 35.35
CA ALA A 154 -41.79 20.54 34.62
C ALA A 154 -40.53 21.02 35.35
N VAL A 155 -39.92 20.13 36.12
CA VAL A 155 -38.52 20.32 36.50
C VAL A 155 -37.72 20.07 35.23
N ALA A 156 -37.32 21.13 34.54
CA ALA A 156 -36.38 21.02 33.45
C ALA A 156 -35.08 20.42 34.00
N PRO A 157 -34.56 19.29 33.47
CA PRO A 157 -33.21 18.89 33.78
C PRO A 157 -32.31 19.98 33.21
N THR A 158 -31.59 20.68 34.08
CA THR A 158 -30.47 21.54 33.69
C THR A 158 -29.46 20.63 33.01
N ALA A 159 -29.50 20.58 31.67
CA ALA A 159 -28.43 20.00 30.89
C ALA A 159 -27.20 20.88 31.11
N THR A 160 -26.26 20.40 31.93
CA THR A 160 -24.90 20.95 31.96
C THR A 160 -24.42 21.00 30.51
N PRO A 161 -23.89 22.12 30.00
CA PRO A 161 -23.38 22.15 28.64
C PRO A 161 -22.30 21.08 28.55
N ALA A 162 -22.46 20.12 27.63
CA ALA A 162 -21.40 19.19 27.32
C ALA A 162 -20.19 20.02 26.90
N GLU A 163 -19.11 19.94 27.68
CA GLU A 163 -17.90 20.72 27.49
C GLU A 163 -17.41 20.46 26.05
N ALA A 164 -17.28 21.53 25.27
CA ALA A 164 -16.92 21.39 23.87
C ALA A 164 -15.51 20.78 23.78
N VAL A 165 -15.41 19.59 23.19
CA VAL A 165 -14.12 18.93 22.99
C VAL A 165 -13.29 19.76 22.01
N THR A 166 -12.23 20.37 22.51
CA THR A 166 -11.24 21.12 21.72
C THR A 166 -9.95 20.32 21.58
N LEU A 167 -9.12 20.67 20.59
CA LEU A 167 -7.79 20.07 20.42
C LEU A 167 -6.93 20.23 21.69
N GLN A 168 -7.02 21.38 22.34
CA GLN A 168 -6.29 21.66 23.58
C GLN A 168 -6.74 20.76 24.73
N THR A 169 -8.06 20.61 24.93
CA THR A 169 -8.60 19.70 25.95
C THR A 169 -8.23 18.23 25.69
N LEU A 170 -8.09 17.82 24.41
CA LEU A 170 -7.59 16.49 24.05
C LEU A 170 -6.11 16.31 24.38
N ILE A 171 -5.28 17.32 24.09
CA ILE A 171 -3.85 17.31 24.45
C ILE A 171 -3.71 17.16 25.96
N GLU A 172 -4.38 17.98 26.76
CA GLU A 172 -4.32 17.94 28.23
C GLU A 172 -4.76 16.57 28.78
N ARG A 173 -5.83 15.99 28.20
CA ARG A 173 -6.30 14.64 28.57
C ARG A 173 -5.23 13.59 28.28
N TYR A 174 -4.60 13.64 27.10
CA TYR A 174 -3.58 12.66 26.71
C TYR A 174 -2.25 12.87 27.45
N GLU A 175 -1.85 14.10 27.76
CA GLU A 175 -0.72 14.41 28.65
C GLU A 175 -0.95 13.81 30.05
N ALA A 176 -2.15 13.99 30.61
CA ALA A 176 -2.51 13.40 31.90
C ALA A 176 -2.52 11.85 31.87
N MET A 177 -2.93 11.26 30.74
CA MET A 177 -2.84 9.80 30.55
C MET A 177 -1.38 9.33 30.45
N ALA A 178 -0.53 10.05 29.71
CA ALA A 178 0.88 9.74 29.55
C ALA A 178 1.63 9.86 30.88
N ALA A 179 1.33 10.87 31.70
CA ALA A 179 1.90 11.04 33.04
C ALA A 179 1.56 9.86 33.96
N LYS A 180 0.35 9.31 33.87
CA LYS A 180 -0.07 8.13 34.64
C LYS A 180 0.51 6.82 34.10
N ARG A 181 0.80 6.77 32.80
CA ARG A 181 1.27 5.57 32.08
C ARG A 181 2.38 5.94 31.09
N PRO A 182 3.60 6.23 31.58
CA PRO A 182 4.68 6.79 30.75
C PRO A 182 5.21 5.82 29.69
N ALA A 183 4.98 4.51 29.84
CA ALA A 183 5.36 3.49 28.86
C ALA A 183 4.21 3.08 27.92
N ASP A 184 3.07 3.77 27.97
CA ASP A 184 1.93 3.48 27.09
C ASP A 184 2.18 4.08 25.70
N VAL A 185 2.67 3.22 24.80
CA VAL A 185 3.07 3.57 23.44
C VAL A 185 1.93 4.21 22.65
N GLU A 186 0.70 3.73 22.81
CA GLU A 186 -0.45 4.23 22.03
C GLU A 186 -0.84 5.65 22.46
N VAL A 187 -0.79 5.92 23.76
CA VAL A 187 -0.99 7.28 24.31
C VAL A 187 0.10 8.22 23.81
N ALA A 188 1.36 7.78 23.86
CA ALA A 188 2.50 8.57 23.41
C ALA A 188 2.46 8.88 21.89
N ARG A 189 2.13 7.89 21.04
CA ARG A 189 1.92 8.07 19.59
C ARG A 189 0.81 9.07 19.31
N THR A 190 -0.34 8.90 19.96
CA THR A 190 -1.49 9.80 19.78
C THR A 190 -1.11 11.22 20.16
N LEU A 191 -0.38 11.40 21.26
CA LEU A 191 0.06 12.71 21.72
C LEU A 191 0.98 13.39 20.69
N ARG A 192 1.83 12.66 19.97
CA ARG A 192 2.70 13.23 18.91
C ARG A 192 1.85 13.80 17.77
N LEU A 193 0.79 13.09 17.38
CA LEU A 193 -0.14 13.52 16.34
C LEU A 193 -1.00 14.71 16.78
N LEU A 194 -1.40 14.76 18.06
CA LEU A 194 -2.14 15.90 18.62
C LEU A 194 -1.27 17.16 18.68
N TYR A 195 -0.02 17.03 19.09
CA TYR A 195 0.94 18.13 19.03
C TYR A 195 1.16 18.61 17.59
N PHE A 196 1.27 17.69 16.64
CA PHE A 196 1.42 18.03 15.22
C PHE A 196 0.20 18.81 14.72
N ALA A 197 -1.01 18.36 15.06
CA ALA A 197 -2.24 19.06 14.70
C ALA A 197 -2.34 20.46 15.32
N ALA A 198 -1.73 20.67 16.49
CA ALA A 198 -1.71 21.96 17.19
C ALA A 198 -0.55 22.87 16.76
N GLY A 199 0.33 22.44 15.84
CA GLY A 199 1.54 23.16 15.47
C GLY A 199 2.62 23.18 16.56
N GLN A 200 2.55 22.25 17.54
CA GLN A 200 3.56 22.07 18.58
C GLN A 200 4.66 21.11 18.07
N ASP A 201 5.40 21.57 17.10
CA ASP A 201 6.28 20.77 16.26
C ASP A 201 7.41 20.08 17.05
N GLU A 202 8.07 20.78 17.97
CA GLU A 202 9.14 20.19 18.78
C GLU A 202 8.63 19.01 19.61
N LYS A 203 7.44 19.16 20.23
CA LYS A 203 6.82 18.09 21.02
C LYS A 203 6.34 16.92 20.15
N SER A 204 6.02 17.20 18.88
CA SER A 204 5.58 16.17 17.92
C SER A 204 6.71 15.21 17.56
N LEU A 205 7.96 15.68 17.61
CA LEU A 205 9.17 14.93 17.26
C LEU A 205 9.85 14.25 18.46
N GLU A 206 9.32 14.44 19.67
CA GLU A 206 9.84 13.79 20.87
C GLU A 206 9.79 12.26 20.76
N ALA A 207 10.82 11.61 21.28
CA ALA A 207 10.92 10.16 21.36
C ALA A 207 9.67 9.55 22.01
N ILE A 208 9.23 8.39 21.52
CA ILE A 208 8.08 7.66 22.06
C ILE A 208 8.60 6.62 23.05
N PRO A 209 8.43 6.81 24.38
CA PRO A 209 8.91 5.85 25.36
C PRO A 209 8.25 4.48 25.15
N GLY A 210 9.02 3.42 25.40
CA GLY A 210 8.55 2.04 25.22
C GLY A 210 8.77 1.47 23.82
N LEU A 211 9.13 2.29 22.82
CA LEU A 211 9.55 1.79 21.50
C LEU A 211 11.06 1.52 21.43
N PRO A 212 11.50 0.51 20.66
CA PRO A 212 12.91 0.34 20.27
C PRO A 212 13.45 1.58 19.53
N PRO A 213 14.78 1.84 19.55
CA PRO A 213 15.36 3.01 18.89
C PRO A 213 15.04 3.13 17.39
N ALA A 214 15.01 2.01 16.66
CA ALA A 214 14.65 1.98 15.23
C ALA A 214 13.20 2.43 15.01
N GLU A 215 12.26 1.93 15.80
CA GLU A 215 10.86 2.34 15.73
C GLU A 215 10.65 3.79 16.17
N GLN A 216 11.41 4.29 17.16
CA GLN A 216 11.37 5.70 17.55
C GLN A 216 11.83 6.62 16.40
N LYS A 217 12.90 6.24 15.68
CA LYS A 217 13.37 6.96 14.50
C LYS A 217 12.29 6.95 13.41
N LEU A 218 11.74 5.79 13.08
CA LEU A 218 10.68 5.66 12.07
C LEU A 218 9.49 6.58 12.38
N TRP A 219 9.02 6.60 13.64
CA TRP A 219 7.91 7.47 14.04
C TRP A 219 8.25 8.95 13.93
N ARG A 220 9.47 9.35 14.33
CA ARG A 220 9.93 10.73 14.18
C ARG A 220 9.96 11.12 12.71
N ASP A 221 10.49 10.29 11.84
CA ASP A 221 10.66 10.59 10.42
C ASP A 221 9.29 10.64 9.70
N LEU A 222 8.33 9.79 10.11
CA LEU A 222 6.94 9.88 9.67
C LEU A 222 6.28 11.21 10.05
N VAL A 223 6.43 11.64 11.31
CA VAL A 223 5.87 12.93 11.78
C VAL A 223 6.56 14.10 11.09
N TRP A 224 7.89 14.06 10.97
CA TRP A 224 8.66 15.04 10.23
C TRP A 224 8.18 15.15 8.78
N THR A 225 7.95 14.03 8.10
CA THR A 225 7.47 14.05 6.72
C THR A 225 6.08 14.68 6.61
N MET A 226 5.20 14.48 7.60
CA MET A 226 3.91 15.19 7.65
C MET A 226 4.09 16.70 7.86
N MET A 227 5.08 17.12 8.64
CA MET A 227 5.43 18.54 8.84
C MET A 227 5.95 19.16 7.55
N VAL A 228 6.90 18.51 6.86
CA VAL A 228 7.38 18.95 5.54
C VAL A 228 6.21 19.06 4.56
N ALA A 229 5.28 18.10 4.55
CA ALA A 229 4.12 18.18 3.67
C ALA A 229 3.16 19.33 4.01
N ARG A 230 2.95 19.63 5.31
CA ARG A 230 2.07 20.70 5.82
C ARG A 230 2.66 22.08 5.56
N ASP A 231 3.95 22.26 5.83
CA ASP A 231 4.60 23.57 5.93
C ASP A 231 5.37 23.88 4.64
N ARG A 232 4.66 24.32 3.62
CA ARG A 232 5.31 24.81 2.41
C ARG A 232 6.01 26.14 2.67
N THR A 233 7.32 26.17 2.46
CA THR A 233 8.11 27.41 2.52
C THR A 233 7.49 28.48 1.62
N PRO A 234 7.24 29.71 2.13
CA PRO A 234 6.68 30.80 1.33
C PRO A 234 7.55 31.08 0.09
N GLY A 235 6.92 31.11 -1.08
CA GLY A 235 7.61 31.32 -2.35
C GLY A 235 8.03 30.03 -3.07
N THR A 236 8.01 28.87 -2.41
CA THR A 236 8.27 27.58 -3.06
C THR A 236 7.08 27.15 -3.91
N ASP A 237 7.33 26.83 -5.18
CA ASP A 237 6.31 26.31 -6.08
C ASP A 237 5.92 24.86 -5.70
N ARG A 238 4.80 24.39 -6.25
CA ARG A 238 4.26 23.08 -5.87
C ARG A 238 5.17 21.91 -6.25
N ALA A 239 5.88 22.00 -7.37
CA ALA A 239 6.73 20.91 -7.85
C ALA A 239 7.98 20.79 -6.98
N THR A 240 8.61 21.91 -6.64
CA THR A 240 9.75 21.93 -5.72
C THR A 240 9.37 21.39 -4.33
N HIS A 241 8.23 21.84 -3.78
CA HIS A 241 7.69 21.32 -2.51
C HIS A 241 7.46 19.81 -2.54
N ALA A 242 6.94 19.29 -3.65
CA ALA A 242 6.74 17.85 -3.81
C ALA A 242 8.08 17.08 -3.78
N GLY A 243 9.16 17.66 -4.31
CA GLY A 243 10.52 17.11 -4.18
C GLY A 243 10.98 17.02 -2.74
N GLU A 244 10.81 18.07 -1.95
CA GLU A 244 11.17 18.10 -0.52
C GLU A 244 10.41 17.01 0.28
N VAL A 245 9.12 16.81 -0.02
CA VAL A 245 8.32 15.73 0.60
C VAL A 245 8.79 14.35 0.14
N LEU A 246 9.19 14.19 -1.12
CA LEU A 246 9.72 12.92 -1.63
C LEU A 246 11.05 12.56 -0.97
N ASP A 247 11.94 13.55 -0.76
CA ASP A 247 13.20 13.34 -0.06
C ASP A 247 12.95 12.87 1.38
N ALA A 248 12.01 13.49 2.10
CA ALA A 248 11.62 13.06 3.45
C ALA A 248 10.97 11.65 3.46
N MET A 249 10.17 11.32 2.44
CA MET A 249 9.59 9.98 2.28
C MET A 249 10.64 8.90 1.98
N GLU A 250 11.72 9.23 1.27
CA GLU A 250 12.77 8.26 0.96
C GLU A 250 13.54 7.84 2.22
N GLU A 251 13.70 8.73 3.21
CA GLU A 251 14.25 8.37 4.54
C GLU A 251 13.37 7.36 5.27
N VAL A 252 12.05 7.62 5.33
CA VAL A 252 11.07 6.70 5.91
C VAL A 252 11.09 5.35 5.19
N ARG A 253 11.17 5.38 3.85
CA ARG A 253 11.25 4.16 3.02
C ARG A 253 12.53 3.40 3.31
N SER A 254 13.67 4.07 3.44
CA SER A 254 14.98 3.47 3.73
C SER A 254 14.96 2.73 5.07
N ASP A 255 14.42 3.35 6.11
CA ASP A 255 14.26 2.73 7.43
C ASP A 255 13.42 1.44 7.34
N LEU A 256 12.27 1.50 6.67
CA LEU A 256 11.39 0.34 6.50
C LEU A 256 12.04 -0.77 5.66
N LEU A 257 12.77 -0.41 4.60
CA LEU A 257 13.50 -1.38 3.77
C LEU A 257 14.58 -2.10 4.58
N SER A 258 15.21 -1.41 5.53
CA SER A 258 16.23 -2.01 6.39
C SER A 258 15.69 -3.15 7.25
N GLU A 259 14.37 -3.21 7.52
CA GLU A 259 13.72 -4.25 8.32
C GLU A 259 12.86 -5.22 7.49
N ALA A 260 12.37 -4.77 6.34
CA ALA A 260 11.43 -5.54 5.54
C ALA A 260 12.04 -6.86 5.03
N PRO A 261 11.27 -7.95 5.01
CA PRO A 261 11.74 -9.21 4.44
C PRO A 261 11.97 -9.04 2.93
N LEU A 262 13.00 -9.73 2.42
CA LEU A 262 13.18 -9.92 0.98
C LEU A 262 11.89 -10.48 0.39
N ALA A 263 11.54 -10.04 -0.81
CA ALA A 263 10.35 -10.52 -1.50
C ALA A 263 10.64 -10.79 -2.97
N LEU A 264 9.97 -11.77 -3.55
CA LEU A 264 9.92 -11.95 -5.00
C LEU A 264 8.68 -11.23 -5.54
N GLY A 265 8.87 -10.49 -6.62
CA GLY A 265 7.78 -9.89 -7.37
C GLY A 265 7.25 -10.90 -8.39
N GLU A 266 7.22 -10.49 -9.65
CA GLU A 266 6.88 -11.40 -10.74
C GLU A 266 7.95 -12.48 -10.93
N VAL A 267 7.51 -13.75 -10.99
CA VAL A 267 8.38 -14.89 -11.28
C VAL A 267 7.68 -15.71 -12.35
N ARG A 268 8.32 -15.95 -13.51
CA ARG A 268 7.69 -16.69 -14.62
C ARG A 268 8.69 -17.21 -15.65
N PHE A 269 8.25 -18.22 -16.40
CA PHE A 269 8.94 -18.65 -17.60
C PHE A 269 8.75 -17.64 -18.72
N CYS A 270 9.79 -17.48 -19.55
CA CYS A 270 9.81 -16.57 -20.68
C CYS A 270 10.40 -17.25 -21.92
N ASN A 271 9.93 -16.83 -23.09
CA ASN A 271 10.62 -17.04 -24.36
C ASN A 271 11.76 -16.04 -24.54
N ASP A 272 11.60 -14.83 -24.00
CA ASP A 272 12.55 -13.74 -24.13
C ASP A 272 12.46 -12.75 -22.96
N ILE A 273 13.59 -12.15 -22.57
CA ILE A 273 13.71 -11.18 -21.47
C ILE A 273 14.66 -10.07 -21.89
N GLN A 274 14.14 -8.86 -22.05
CA GLN A 274 14.89 -7.68 -22.51
C GLN A 274 15.25 -6.73 -21.37
N GLY A 275 14.44 -6.71 -20.30
CA GLY A 275 14.67 -5.81 -19.17
C GLY A 275 13.67 -6.01 -18.03
N PHE A 276 13.76 -5.15 -17.02
CA PHE A 276 12.83 -5.14 -15.90
C PHE A 276 11.41 -4.85 -16.41
N GLY A 277 10.46 -5.75 -16.13
CA GLY A 277 9.09 -5.66 -16.64
C GLY A 277 8.94 -5.87 -18.16
N VAL A 278 10.02 -6.15 -18.90
CA VAL A 278 10.01 -6.31 -20.36
C VAL A 278 10.44 -7.73 -20.73
N TYR A 279 9.46 -8.60 -20.91
CA TYR A 279 9.65 -10.01 -21.24
C TYR A 279 8.46 -10.55 -22.07
N THR A 280 8.67 -11.67 -22.75
CA THR A 280 7.63 -12.40 -23.49
C THR A 280 7.41 -13.78 -22.85
N PRO A 281 6.26 -14.07 -22.23
CA PRO A 281 5.97 -15.40 -21.69
C PRO A 281 5.69 -16.43 -22.81
N PRO A 282 5.86 -17.74 -22.54
CA PRO A 282 5.37 -18.77 -23.45
C PRO A 282 3.84 -18.82 -23.46
N THR A 283 3.24 -19.34 -24.53
CA THR A 283 1.78 -19.52 -24.64
C THR A 283 1.22 -20.45 -23.56
N ALA A 284 2.03 -21.43 -23.13
CA ALA A 284 1.71 -22.32 -22.02
C ALA A 284 3.02 -22.78 -21.35
N ASN A 285 2.96 -23.11 -20.06
CA ASN A 285 4.08 -23.72 -19.32
C ASN A 285 4.22 -25.22 -19.64
N ARG A 286 4.29 -25.55 -20.93
CA ARG A 286 4.48 -26.89 -21.47
C ARG A 286 5.84 -26.96 -22.16
N PHE A 287 6.71 -27.83 -21.68
CA PHE A 287 8.10 -27.90 -22.12
C PHE A 287 8.50 -29.34 -22.41
N VAL A 288 9.55 -29.53 -23.20
CA VAL A 288 10.10 -30.87 -23.50
C VAL A 288 11.35 -31.15 -22.66
N PRO A 289 11.66 -32.42 -22.32
CA PRO A 289 12.92 -32.78 -21.69
C PRO A 289 14.12 -32.26 -22.49
N GLY A 290 15.18 -31.83 -21.80
CA GLY A 290 16.37 -31.26 -22.45
C GLY A 290 16.25 -29.82 -22.97
N GLN A 291 15.05 -29.22 -22.95
CA GLN A 291 14.84 -27.84 -23.37
C GLN A 291 15.54 -26.86 -22.40
N SER A 292 16.16 -25.82 -22.95
CA SER A 292 16.66 -24.69 -22.17
C SER A 292 15.55 -23.64 -22.03
N LEU A 293 15.16 -23.32 -20.81
CA LEU A 293 14.12 -22.34 -20.48
C LEU A 293 14.74 -21.02 -20.02
N LEU A 294 14.03 -19.91 -20.19
CA LEU A 294 14.35 -18.66 -19.50
C LEU A 294 13.37 -18.45 -18.34
N LEU A 295 13.92 -18.06 -17.20
CA LEU A 295 13.18 -17.69 -15.99
C LEU A 295 13.45 -16.22 -15.68
N TYR A 296 12.37 -15.45 -15.59
CA TYR A 296 12.36 -14.09 -15.09
C TYR A 296 12.00 -14.11 -13.61
N THR A 297 12.76 -13.41 -12.75
CA THR A 297 12.48 -13.29 -11.31
C THR A 297 12.72 -11.86 -10.84
N GLU A 298 11.68 -11.10 -10.53
CA GLU A 298 11.83 -9.81 -9.85
C GLU A 298 12.23 -10.03 -8.39
N VAL A 299 13.22 -9.27 -7.94
CA VAL A 299 13.65 -9.25 -6.54
C VAL A 299 13.31 -7.88 -5.97
N ARG A 300 12.61 -7.86 -4.85
CA ARG A 300 12.16 -6.65 -4.16
C ARG A 300 12.73 -6.62 -2.75
N ARG A 301 12.97 -5.42 -2.24
CA ARG A 301 13.49 -5.18 -0.87
C ARG A 301 14.84 -5.88 -0.64
N PHE A 302 15.69 -5.86 -1.66
CA PHE A 302 17.08 -6.28 -1.57
C PHE A 302 17.94 -5.14 -1.04
N THR A 303 19.13 -5.48 -0.53
CA THR A 303 20.09 -4.52 0.00
C THR A 303 21.00 -4.02 -1.10
N SER A 304 21.05 -2.70 -1.28
CA SER A 304 21.98 -2.00 -2.18
C SER A 304 22.95 -1.15 -1.37
N ARG A 305 24.08 -1.73 -0.96
CA ARG A 305 25.02 -1.08 -0.01
C ARG A 305 26.15 -0.37 -0.73
N ARG A 306 26.45 0.88 -0.35
CA ARG A 306 27.65 1.56 -0.81
C ARG A 306 28.89 1.02 -0.09
N GLU A 307 29.92 0.65 -0.83
CA GLU A 307 31.15 0.07 -0.27
C GLU A 307 32.37 1.00 -0.46
N GLY A 308 33.55 0.54 -0.05
CA GLY A 308 34.78 1.35 -0.02
C GLY A 308 35.29 1.81 -1.39
N ASP A 309 34.81 1.19 -2.47
CA ASP A 309 35.05 1.59 -3.86
C ASP A 309 34.16 2.75 -4.32
N GLY A 310 33.24 3.21 -3.46
CA GLY A 310 32.31 4.29 -3.73
C GLY A 310 31.10 3.86 -4.59
N LEU A 311 30.97 2.59 -4.95
CA LEU A 311 29.88 2.02 -5.72
C LEU A 311 28.86 1.33 -4.80
N HIS A 312 27.64 1.16 -5.30
CA HIS A 312 26.60 0.37 -4.65
C HIS A 312 26.64 -1.06 -5.14
N HIS A 313 26.56 -2.01 -4.20
CA HIS A 313 26.61 -3.44 -4.46
C HIS A 313 25.31 -4.10 -4.01
N VAL A 314 24.80 -4.97 -4.87
CA VAL A 314 23.74 -5.93 -4.57
C VAL A 314 24.35 -7.32 -4.72
N ARG A 315 24.23 -8.15 -3.68
CA ARG A 315 24.76 -9.53 -3.69
C ARG A 315 23.65 -10.51 -3.37
N LEU A 316 23.34 -11.38 -4.31
CA LEU A 316 22.28 -12.37 -4.20
C LEU A 316 22.82 -13.79 -4.46
N ALA A 317 22.09 -14.77 -3.95
CA ALA A 317 22.18 -16.16 -4.37
C ALA A 317 20.81 -16.65 -4.82
N GLN A 318 20.76 -17.54 -5.81
CA GLN A 318 19.52 -18.15 -6.30
C GLN A 318 19.65 -19.67 -6.25
N ARG A 319 18.65 -20.35 -5.65
CA ARG A 319 18.54 -21.80 -5.63
C ARG A 319 17.26 -22.22 -6.32
N LEU A 320 17.39 -23.19 -7.23
CA LEU A 320 16.32 -23.73 -8.03
C LEU A 320 16.18 -25.22 -7.74
N SER A 321 14.95 -25.69 -7.60
CA SER A 321 14.68 -27.13 -7.50
C SER A 321 13.43 -27.50 -8.27
N LEU A 322 13.53 -28.53 -9.10
CA LEU A 322 12.40 -29.09 -9.81
C LEU A 322 11.86 -30.30 -9.03
N GLU A 323 10.58 -30.26 -8.70
CA GLU A 323 9.86 -31.32 -8.00
C GLU A 323 8.87 -32.01 -8.94
N ASN A 324 8.80 -33.33 -8.89
CA ASN A 324 7.75 -34.09 -9.57
C ASN A 324 6.41 -34.00 -8.81
N GLU A 325 5.36 -34.60 -9.36
CA GLU A 325 4.03 -34.64 -8.75
C GLU A 325 4.00 -35.26 -7.34
N GLN A 326 4.93 -36.17 -7.03
CA GLN A 326 5.07 -36.77 -5.71
C GLN A 326 5.85 -35.88 -4.72
N GLY A 327 6.27 -34.67 -5.13
CA GLY A 327 7.08 -33.76 -4.32
C GLY A 327 8.55 -34.16 -4.20
N THR A 328 9.00 -35.16 -4.98
CA THR A 328 10.40 -35.57 -5.00
C THR A 328 11.21 -34.61 -5.87
N VAL A 329 12.30 -34.10 -5.33
CA VAL A 329 13.21 -33.24 -6.08
C VAL A 329 13.99 -34.07 -7.09
N VAL A 330 13.74 -33.83 -8.37
CA VAL A 330 14.37 -34.55 -9.49
C VAL A 330 15.57 -33.78 -10.06
N TRP A 331 15.69 -32.50 -9.77
CA TRP A 331 16.78 -31.65 -10.23
C TRP A 331 16.97 -30.44 -9.30
N ARG A 332 18.21 -30.00 -9.13
CA ARG A 332 18.55 -28.76 -8.43
C ARG A 332 19.68 -28.03 -9.14
N HIS A 333 19.71 -26.72 -8.95
CA HIS A 333 20.82 -25.89 -9.36
C HIS A 333 20.92 -24.64 -8.49
N SER A 334 22.13 -24.16 -8.25
CA SER A 334 22.38 -23.00 -7.39
C SER A 334 23.33 -22.03 -8.08
N PHE A 335 23.08 -20.75 -7.89
CA PHE A 335 23.93 -19.62 -8.26
C PHE A 335 24.28 -18.89 -6.96
N GLU A 336 25.50 -19.04 -6.46
CA GLU A 336 25.87 -18.52 -5.13
C GLU A 336 26.39 -17.07 -5.16
N ASN A 337 26.84 -16.58 -6.32
CA ASN A 337 27.45 -15.24 -6.46
C ASN A 337 26.80 -14.46 -7.60
N ILE A 338 25.63 -13.86 -7.34
CA ILE A 338 24.98 -12.93 -8.26
C ILE A 338 25.28 -11.52 -7.76
N ASP A 339 26.33 -10.92 -8.31
CA ASP A 339 26.78 -9.57 -7.98
C ASP A 339 26.32 -8.56 -9.03
N ASP A 340 25.83 -7.41 -8.58
CA ASP A 340 25.53 -6.24 -9.40
C ASP A 340 26.13 -5.01 -8.74
N THR A 341 26.76 -4.17 -9.56
CA THR A 341 27.43 -2.96 -9.11
C THR A 341 26.90 -1.76 -9.87
N CYS A 342 26.46 -0.74 -9.12
CA CYS A 342 25.86 0.47 -9.65
C CYS A 342 26.52 1.72 -9.06
N ARG A 343 26.47 2.85 -9.79
CA ARG A 343 26.94 4.15 -9.27
C ARG A 343 25.95 4.80 -8.29
N THR A 344 24.68 4.43 -8.40
CA THR A 344 23.58 4.88 -7.55
C THR A 344 22.92 3.66 -6.89
N PRO A 345 22.16 3.84 -5.79
CA PRO A 345 21.37 2.75 -5.22
C PRO A 345 20.47 2.13 -6.28
N ARG A 346 20.48 0.80 -6.35
CA ARG A 346 19.67 0.05 -7.31
C ARG A 346 18.22 -0.01 -6.81
N GLN A 347 17.28 0.46 -7.62
CA GLN A 347 15.85 0.59 -7.25
C GLN A 347 15.00 -0.58 -7.76
N ASP A 348 15.36 -1.14 -8.92
CA ASP A 348 14.74 -2.33 -9.50
C ASP A 348 15.77 -3.44 -9.67
N PHE A 349 15.33 -4.69 -9.58
CA PHE A 349 16.22 -5.83 -9.77
C PHE A 349 15.46 -7.02 -10.30
N PHE A 350 16.05 -7.68 -11.29
CA PHE A 350 15.52 -8.94 -11.80
C PHE A 350 16.66 -9.90 -12.13
N LEU A 351 16.38 -11.19 -12.00
CA LEU A 351 17.24 -12.25 -12.46
C LEU A 351 16.74 -12.76 -13.81
N ARG A 352 17.66 -12.82 -14.77
CA ARG A 352 17.48 -13.56 -16.02
C ARG A 352 18.25 -14.86 -15.90
N THR A 353 17.52 -15.95 -15.67
CA THR A 353 18.13 -17.25 -15.42
C THR A 353 17.84 -18.20 -16.57
N THR A 354 18.89 -18.78 -17.16
CA THR A 354 18.75 -19.88 -18.12
C THR A 354 18.70 -21.20 -17.36
N LEU A 355 17.64 -21.98 -17.57
CA LEU A 355 17.32 -23.22 -16.88
C LEU A 355 17.38 -24.40 -17.86
N PRO A 356 18.47 -25.19 -17.88
CA PRO A 356 18.53 -26.40 -18.68
C PRO A 356 17.71 -27.51 -18.02
N LEU A 357 16.61 -27.94 -18.64
CA LEU A 357 15.85 -29.09 -18.15
C LEU A 357 16.64 -30.39 -18.37
N PRO A 358 16.63 -31.33 -17.40
CA PRO A 358 17.18 -32.67 -17.63
C PRO A 358 16.54 -33.38 -18.82
N THR A 359 17.32 -34.17 -19.54
CA THR A 359 16.86 -34.94 -20.71
C THR A 359 16.06 -36.19 -20.32
N ASN A 360 16.21 -36.66 -19.08
CA ASN A 360 15.57 -37.86 -18.55
C ASN A 360 14.27 -37.58 -17.77
N LEU A 361 13.66 -36.40 -17.94
CA LEU A 361 12.37 -36.10 -17.32
C LEU A 361 11.26 -36.92 -17.98
N ALA A 362 10.45 -37.58 -17.16
CA ALA A 362 9.23 -38.22 -17.61
C ALA A 362 8.17 -37.16 -17.96
N ALA A 363 7.23 -37.52 -18.83
CA ALA A 363 6.06 -36.68 -19.06
C ALA A 363 5.21 -36.58 -17.78
N GLY A 364 4.72 -35.38 -17.46
CA GLY A 364 3.91 -35.17 -16.27
C GLY A 364 3.97 -33.75 -15.72
N ARG A 365 3.33 -33.54 -14.56
CA ARG A 365 3.33 -32.27 -13.84
C ARG A 365 4.56 -32.16 -12.94
N TYR A 366 5.14 -30.97 -12.95
CA TYR A 366 6.28 -30.60 -12.12
C TYR A 366 6.07 -29.21 -11.54
N ALA A 367 6.83 -28.92 -10.50
CA ALA A 367 6.93 -27.59 -9.97
C ALA A 367 8.38 -27.15 -9.80
N LEU A 368 8.69 -25.98 -10.33
CA LEU A 368 9.95 -25.30 -10.09
C LEU A 368 9.80 -24.44 -8.83
N LYS A 369 10.54 -24.77 -7.78
CA LYS A 369 10.76 -23.87 -6.64
C LYS A 369 11.95 -22.97 -6.93
N VAL A 370 11.75 -21.68 -6.73
CA VAL A 370 12.75 -20.63 -6.82
C VAL A 370 12.96 -20.11 -5.42
N ALA A 371 14.20 -20.01 -4.98
CA ALA A 371 14.57 -19.31 -3.75
C ALA A 371 15.67 -18.32 -4.09
N VAL A 372 15.53 -17.08 -3.61
CA VAL A 372 16.57 -16.05 -3.71
C VAL A 372 16.94 -15.63 -2.30
N GLU A 373 18.21 -15.42 -2.08
CA GLU A 373 18.80 -14.96 -0.82
C GLU A 373 19.60 -13.69 -1.09
N ASP A 374 19.41 -12.67 -0.24
CA ASP A 374 20.31 -11.54 -0.12
C ASP A 374 21.45 -11.96 0.81
N THR A 375 22.65 -12.11 0.26
CA THR A 375 23.78 -12.70 0.99
C THR A 375 24.40 -11.76 2.01
N VAL A 376 24.06 -10.45 1.94
CA VAL A 376 24.53 -9.44 2.90
C VAL A 376 23.69 -9.47 4.18
N THR A 377 22.39 -9.73 4.05
CA THR A 377 21.44 -9.73 5.18
C THR A 377 20.94 -11.13 5.56
N SER A 378 21.28 -12.14 4.77
CA SER A 378 20.78 -13.53 4.88
C SER A 378 19.25 -13.64 4.81
N ARG A 379 18.56 -12.61 4.29
CA ARG A 379 17.11 -12.65 4.04
C ARG A 379 16.85 -13.45 2.78
N SER A 380 15.81 -14.27 2.80
CA SER A 380 15.43 -15.09 1.66
C SER A 380 13.94 -14.98 1.33
N ALA A 381 13.63 -15.20 0.07
CA ALA A 381 12.28 -15.24 -0.46
C ALA A 381 12.17 -16.37 -1.48
N GLY A 382 10.97 -16.92 -1.67
CA GLY A 382 10.77 -18.01 -2.61
C GLY A 382 9.44 -17.94 -3.35
N ALA A 383 9.41 -18.60 -4.50
CA ALA A 383 8.25 -18.74 -5.37
C ALA A 383 8.16 -20.17 -5.90
N ARG A 384 6.96 -20.56 -6.35
CA ARG A 384 6.69 -21.86 -6.96
C ARG A 384 5.98 -21.65 -8.28
N LEU A 385 6.48 -22.31 -9.32
CA LEU A 385 5.93 -22.29 -10.67
C LEU A 385 5.55 -23.69 -11.09
N GLU A 386 4.31 -23.86 -11.55
CA GLU A 386 3.86 -25.12 -12.13
C GLU A 386 4.23 -25.17 -13.62
N LEU A 387 4.67 -26.34 -14.06
CA LEU A 387 5.00 -26.65 -15.45
C LEU A 387 4.63 -28.10 -15.77
N GLU A 388 4.39 -28.35 -17.05
CA GLU A 388 4.14 -29.69 -17.57
C GLU A 388 5.25 -30.08 -18.54
N ILE A 389 5.83 -31.25 -18.31
CA ILE A 389 6.75 -31.87 -19.25
C ILE A 389 5.92 -32.72 -20.21
N VAL A 390 5.96 -32.38 -21.49
CA VAL A 390 5.32 -33.16 -22.56
C VAL A 390 6.37 -34.11 -23.15
N GLY A 391 5.98 -35.35 -23.43
CA GLY A 391 6.90 -36.35 -23.99
C GLY A 391 7.55 -35.85 -25.28
N SER A 392 8.84 -36.13 -25.46
CA SER A 392 9.54 -35.90 -26.71
C SER A 392 8.85 -36.73 -27.80
N ARG A 393 8.30 -36.07 -28.83
CA ARG A 393 7.80 -36.74 -30.04
C ARG A 393 8.93 -37.41 -30.80
#